data_AF-A0A359M035-F1
#
_entry.id   AF-A0A359M035-F1
#
_cell.length_a   1.000
_cell.length_b   1.000
_cell.length_c   1.000
_cell.angle_alpha   90.00
_cell.angle_beta   90.00
_cell.angle_gamma   90.00
#
_symmetry.space_group_name_H-M   'P 1'
#
loop_
_entity.id
_entity.type
_entity.pdbx_description
1 polymer ?
#
loop_
_entity_poly.entity_id
_entity_poly.type
_entity_poly.pdbx_seq_one_letter_code
_entity_poly.pdbx_strand_id
1 'polypeptide(L)'
;MDLPISGMTCAGCALTIEQALRGVPGVLEATVNFATRRATVRYGARRPKYDTLAAAVRQAGYRVADTQDLGALERTEFAGYRRRVWAAASLTLPVMTLAMLHTVFHEP
;
A
#
# COMPACT_ATOMS: atom_id res chain seq x y z
N MET A 1 -3.08 17.09 -4.89
CA MET A 1 -2.31 15.93 -4.40
C MET A 1 -3.15 15.21 -3.38
N ASP A 2 -3.24 13.89 -3.48
CA ASP A 2 -4.08 13.08 -2.62
C ASP A 2 -3.24 12.28 -1.63
N LEU A 3 -3.70 12.25 -0.39
CA LEU A 3 -3.10 11.50 0.71
C LEU A 3 -4.17 10.56 1.28
N PRO A 4 -3.99 9.24 1.18
CA PRO A 4 -4.87 8.29 1.85
C PRO A 4 -4.59 8.32 3.35
N ILE A 5 -5.62 8.47 4.17
CA ILE A 5 -5.46 8.62 5.62
C ILE A 5 -6.06 7.41 6.34
N SER A 6 -5.35 6.93 7.37
CA SER A 6 -5.79 5.86 8.26
C SER A 6 -6.07 6.40 9.66
N GLY A 7 -7.08 5.83 10.32
CA GLY A 7 -7.45 6.19 11.70
C GLY A 7 -8.50 7.29 11.85
N MET A 8 -9.07 7.79 10.74
CA MET A 8 -10.26 8.66 10.81
C MET A 8 -11.54 7.83 10.97
N THR A 9 -12.39 8.21 11.93
CA THR A 9 -13.71 7.59 12.19
C THR A 9 -14.86 8.59 12.22
N CYS A 10 -14.59 9.90 12.16
CA CYS A 10 -15.58 10.95 12.36
C CYS A 10 -15.26 12.19 11.50
N ALA A 11 -16.28 13.00 11.20
CA ALA A 11 -16.13 14.30 10.54
C ALA A 11 -15.23 15.28 11.34
N GLY A 12 -15.26 15.21 12.67
CA GLY A 12 -14.36 16.01 13.53
C GLY A 12 -12.89 15.67 13.30
N CYS A 13 -12.56 14.39 13.13
CA CYS A 13 -11.19 13.95 12.80
C CYS A 13 -10.72 14.55 11.46
N ALA A 14 -11.61 14.60 10.46
CA ALA A 14 -11.31 15.19 9.17
C ALA A 14 -10.99 16.68 9.28
N LEU A 15 -11.75 17.45 10.08
CA LEU A 15 -11.49 18.87 10.33
C LEU A 15 -10.11 19.11 10.98
N THR A 16 -9.73 18.27 11.96
CA THR A 16 -8.40 18.35 12.59
C THR A 16 -7.28 18.16 11.55
N ILE A 17 -7.44 17.19 10.64
CA ILE A 17 -6.45 16.92 9.59
C ILE A 17 -6.43 18.05 8.55
N GLU A 18 -7.57 18.60 8.15
CA GLU A 18 -7.63 19.76 7.25
C GLU A 18 -6.86 20.95 7.83
N GLN A 19 -7.07 21.27 9.10
CA GLN A 19 -6.37 22.37 9.76
C GLN A 19 -4.86 22.12 9.83
N ALA A 20 -4.44 20.90 10.19
CA ALA A 20 -3.03 20.54 10.21
C ALA A 20 -2.38 20.69 8.83
N LEU A 21 -3.06 20.27 7.75
CA LEU A 21 -2.56 20.38 6.39
C LEU A 21 -2.52 21.82 5.88
N ARG A 22 -3.51 22.66 6.23
CA ARG A 22 -3.51 24.10 5.88
C ARG A 22 -2.37 24.87 6.55
N GLY A 23 -1.89 24.42 7.70
CA GLY A 23 -0.73 25.00 8.38
C GLY A 23 0.61 24.73 7.68
N VAL A 24 0.65 23.83 6.68
CA VAL A 24 1.89 23.49 5.98
C VAL A 24 2.24 24.57 4.94
N PRO A 25 3.46 25.13 4.96
CA PRO A 25 3.88 26.12 3.97
C PRO A 25 3.75 25.61 2.53
N GLY A 26 3.11 26.42 1.68
CA GLY A 26 2.87 26.10 0.27
C GLY A 26 1.54 25.42 -0.02
N VAL A 27 0.78 25.02 1.01
CA VAL A 27 -0.62 24.60 0.87
C VAL A 27 -1.51 25.83 0.69
N LEU A 28 -2.32 25.82 -0.36
CA LEU A 28 -3.35 26.83 -0.60
C LEU A 28 -4.70 26.40 -0.03
N GLU A 29 -5.01 25.11 -0.16
CA GLU A 29 -6.28 24.55 0.27
C GLU A 29 -6.08 23.09 0.63
N ALA A 30 -6.77 22.63 1.68
CA ALA A 30 -6.82 21.22 2.05
C ALA A 30 -8.26 20.86 2.43
N THR A 31 -8.72 19.74 1.87
CA THR A 31 -10.05 19.18 2.09
C THR A 31 -9.89 17.70 2.41
N VAL A 32 -10.66 17.21 3.37
CA VAL A 32 -10.59 15.81 3.83
C VAL A 32 -11.97 15.21 3.79
N ASN A 33 -12.09 14.06 3.13
CA ASN A 33 -13.29 13.28 3.10
C ASN A 33 -13.12 12.03 3.97
N PHE A 34 -13.81 12.00 5.11
CA PHE A 34 -13.74 10.88 6.04
C PHE A 34 -14.39 9.62 5.47
N ALA A 35 -15.45 9.75 4.67
CA ALA A 35 -16.15 8.61 4.06
C ALA A 35 -15.26 7.87 3.05
N THR A 36 -14.48 8.61 2.27
CA THR A 36 -13.53 8.03 1.31
C THR A 36 -12.11 7.87 1.86
N ARG A 37 -11.87 8.27 3.11
CA ARG A 37 -10.56 8.23 3.79
C ARG A 37 -9.44 8.90 3.00
N ARG A 38 -9.75 10.01 2.33
CA ARG A 38 -8.82 10.75 1.46
C ARG A 38 -8.72 12.22 1.83
N ALA A 39 -7.51 12.74 1.84
CA ALA A 39 -7.20 14.15 1.95
C ALA A 39 -6.70 14.68 0.59
N THR A 40 -7.30 15.74 0.09
CA THR A 40 -6.90 16.42 -1.14
C THR A 40 -6.30 17.77 -0.80
N VAL A 41 -5.06 17.98 -1.24
CA VAL A 41 -4.27 19.19 -0.98
C VAL A 41 -3.99 19.91 -2.29
N ARG A 42 -4.36 21.19 -2.36
CA ARG A 42 -3.96 22.13 -3.40
C ARG A 42 -2.80 22.98 -2.91
N TYR A 43 -1.84 23.21 -3.77
CA TYR A 43 -0.62 23.96 -3.46
C TYR A 43 -0.34 24.98 -4.55
N GLY A 44 0.41 26.02 -4.19
CA GLY A 44 0.82 27.08 -5.11
C GLY A 44 2.03 26.68 -5.96
N ALA A 45 2.79 27.67 -6.42
CA ALA A 45 3.98 27.46 -7.24
C ALA A 45 5.04 26.56 -6.56
N ARG A 46 5.13 26.62 -5.23
CA ARG A 46 6.02 25.77 -4.43
C ARG A 46 5.24 24.59 -3.85
N ARG A 47 5.37 23.43 -4.50
CA ARG A 47 4.77 22.18 -4.03
C ARG A 47 5.42 21.72 -2.71
N PRO A 48 4.65 21.49 -1.63
CA PRO A 48 5.17 20.89 -0.40
C PRO A 48 5.58 19.44 -0.65
N LYS A 49 6.63 18.98 0.05
CA LYS A 49 7.06 17.59 -0.02
C LYS A 49 6.03 16.67 0.63
N TYR A 50 5.90 15.45 0.10
CA TYR A 50 5.03 14.42 0.66
C TYR A 50 5.31 14.20 2.15
N ASP A 51 6.59 14.05 2.52
CA ASP A 51 7.01 13.84 3.91
C ASP A 51 6.57 14.96 4.86
N THR A 52 6.55 16.20 4.39
CA THR A 52 6.13 17.35 5.22
C THR A 52 4.63 17.28 5.50
N LEU A 53 3.82 16.94 4.49
CA LEU A 53 2.39 16.75 4.66
C LEU A 53 2.11 15.52 5.56
N ALA A 54 2.80 14.41 5.34
CA ALA A 54 2.67 13.21 6.15
C ALA A 54 3.11 13.44 7.60
N ALA A 55 4.13 14.26 7.84
CA ALA A 55 4.55 14.66 9.17
C ALA A 55 3.49 15.51 9.88
N ALA A 56 2.86 16.46 9.19
CA ALA A 56 1.77 17.27 9.76
C ALA A 56 0.57 16.41 10.17
N VAL A 57 0.19 15.43 9.32
CA VAL A 57 -0.87 14.46 9.64
C VAL A 57 -0.49 13.60 10.85
N ARG A 58 0.77 13.15 10.94
CA ARG A 58 1.29 12.39 12.10
C ARG A 58 1.28 13.19 13.39
N GLN A 59 1.63 14.47 13.32
CA GLN A 59 1.55 15.39 14.47
C GLN A 59 0.11 15.60 14.94
N ALA A 60 -0.87 15.56 14.02
CA ALA A 60 -2.29 15.57 14.35
C ALA A 60 -2.81 14.23 14.92
N GLY A 61 -1.97 13.20 15.04
CA GLY A 61 -2.31 11.90 15.61
C GLY A 61 -2.83 10.86 14.61
N TYR A 62 -2.71 11.12 13.30
CA TYR A 62 -3.21 10.24 12.24
C TYR A 62 -2.08 9.67 11.40
N ARG A 63 -2.37 8.63 10.61
CA ARG A 63 -1.38 8.02 9.70
C ARG A 63 -1.77 8.28 8.26
N VAL A 64 -0.78 8.60 7.42
CA VAL A 64 -0.95 8.55 5.97
C VAL A 64 -0.61 7.11 5.55
N ALA A 65 -1.51 6.45 4.84
CA ALA A 65 -1.23 5.14 4.28
C ALA A 65 -0.18 5.30 3.19
N ASP A 66 1.03 4.82 3.43
CA ASP A 66 2.07 4.88 2.42
C ASP A 66 1.83 3.77 1.39
N THR A 67 1.70 4.15 0.12
CA THR A 67 1.69 3.19 -0.98
C THR A 67 3.00 2.39 -1.07
N GLN A 68 4.09 2.87 -0.45
CA GLN A 68 5.36 2.16 -0.39
C GLN A 68 5.36 0.99 0.60
N ASP A 69 4.51 1.04 1.63
CA ASP A 69 4.42 -0.02 2.65
C ASP A 69 3.73 -1.28 2.09
N LEU A 70 2.79 -1.10 1.14
CA LEU A 70 2.21 -2.21 0.38
C LEU A 70 3.30 -3.01 -0.37
N GLY A 71 4.25 -2.32 -1.00
CA GLY A 71 5.36 -2.98 -1.71
C GLY A 71 6.49 -3.50 -0.80
N ALA A 72 6.55 -3.08 0.46
CA ALA A 72 7.50 -3.58 1.46
C ALA A 72 6.96 -4.82 2.19
N LEU A 73 5.66 -4.83 2.52
CA LEU A 73 4.95 -5.97 3.07
C LEU A 73 4.87 -7.11 2.05
N GLU A 74 4.62 -6.82 0.78
CA GLU A 74 4.69 -7.85 -0.28
C GLU A 74 6.09 -8.49 -0.35
N ARG A 75 7.17 -7.68 -0.32
CA ARG A 75 8.55 -8.21 -0.44
C ARG A 75 8.97 -9.11 0.72
N THR A 76 8.46 -8.87 1.93
CA THR A 76 8.81 -9.68 3.11
C THR A 76 8.02 -11.00 3.17
N GLU A 77 6.78 -11.04 2.65
CA GLU A 77 6.01 -12.29 2.53
C GLU A 77 6.59 -13.27 1.48
N PHE A 78 7.12 -12.76 0.36
CA PHE A 78 7.63 -13.62 -0.72
C PHE A 78 8.87 -14.44 -0.35
N ALA A 79 9.66 -14.01 0.64
CA ALA A 79 10.87 -14.73 1.05
C ALA A 79 10.55 -16.11 1.65
N GLY A 80 9.42 -16.25 2.37
CA GLY A 80 8.96 -17.50 2.97
C GLY A 80 8.19 -18.40 1.99
N TYR A 81 7.42 -17.80 1.08
CA TYR A 81 6.59 -18.55 0.12
C TYR A 81 7.45 -19.31 -0.91
N ARG A 82 8.59 -18.73 -1.33
CA ARG A 82 9.50 -19.34 -2.32
C ARG A 82 9.96 -20.74 -1.88
N ARG A 83 10.28 -20.95 -0.60
CA ARG A 83 10.70 -22.27 -0.08
C ARG A 83 9.58 -23.32 -0.13
N ARG A 84 8.33 -22.92 0.09
CA ARG A 84 7.14 -23.81 -0.01
C ARG A 84 6.76 -24.11 -1.44
N VAL A 85 6.91 -23.14 -2.36
CA VAL A 85 6.72 -23.35 -3.81
C VAL A 85 7.75 -24.33 -4.36
N TRP A 86 9.02 -24.19 -3.98
CA TRP A 86 10.07 -25.15 -4.36
C TRP A 86 9.81 -26.55 -3.77
N ALA A 87 9.34 -26.64 -2.53
CA ALA A 87 8.99 -27.93 -1.91
C ALA A 87 7.79 -28.61 -2.61
N ALA A 88 6.74 -27.85 -2.95
CA ALA A 88 5.58 -28.37 -3.67
C ALA A 88 5.92 -28.74 -5.13
N ALA A 89 6.70 -27.91 -5.83
CA ALA A 89 7.14 -28.18 -7.20
C ALA A 89 7.94 -29.49 -7.28
N SER A 90 8.74 -29.80 -6.26
CA SER A 90 9.51 -31.05 -6.17
C SER A 90 8.63 -32.30 -6.05
N LEU A 91 7.38 -32.18 -5.58
CA LEU A 91 6.43 -33.28 -5.44
C LEU A 91 5.58 -33.49 -6.70
N THR A 92 5.22 -32.41 -7.39
CA THR A 92 4.40 -32.50 -8.62
C THR A 92 5.22 -32.83 -9.87
N LEU A 93 6.48 -32.36 -9.95
CA LEU A 93 7.38 -32.69 -11.07
C LEU A 93 7.49 -34.20 -11.32
N PRO A 94 7.84 -35.04 -10.32
CA PRO A 94 8.03 -36.47 -10.54
C PRO A 94 6.74 -37.17 -11.00
N VAL A 95 5.58 -36.81 -10.45
CA VAL A 95 4.28 -37.35 -10.87
C VAL A 95 3.97 -36.98 -12.32
N MET A 96 4.18 -35.72 -12.70
CA MET A 96 3.94 -35.25 -14.07
C MET A 96 4.92 -35.87 -15.07
N THR A 97 6.19 -36.05 -14.70
CA THR A 97 7.18 -36.73 -15.53
C THR A 97 6.89 -38.22 -15.69
N LEU A 98 6.43 -38.90 -14.63
CA LEU A 98 6.05 -40.32 -14.69
C LEU A 98 4.83 -40.52 -15.59
N ALA A 99 3.84 -39.63 -15.50
CA ALA A 99 2.67 -39.65 -16.36
C ALA A 99 3.06 -39.49 -17.84
N MET A 100 3.89 -38.49 -18.16
CA MET A 100 4.35 -38.24 -19.54
C MET A 100 5.21 -39.37 -20.10
N LEU A 101 6.07 -39.99 -19.27
CA LEU A 101 6.89 -41.13 -19.68
C LEU A 101 6.05 -42.38 -19.90
N HIS A 102 5.05 -42.61 -19.03
CA HIS A 102 4.11 -43.72 -19.19
C HIS A 102 3.27 -43.58 -20.47
N THR A 103 2.78 -42.38 -20.78
CA THR A 103 1.99 -42.15 -22.01
C THR A 103 2.83 -42.36 -23.27
N VAL A 104 4.10 -41.92 -23.30
CA VAL A 104 4.97 -42.11 -24.47
C VAL A 104 5.38 -43.58 -24.66
N PHE A 105 5.52 -44.36 -23.59
CA PHE A 105 5.91 -45.78 -23.69
C PHE A 105 4.74 -46.76 -23.84
N HIS A 106 3.49 -46.34 -23.60
CA HIS A 106 2.29 -47.19 -23.71
C HIS A 106 1.50 -47.00 -25.02
N GLU A 107 2.08 -46.29 -25.99
CA GLU A 107 1.52 -46.14 -27.34
C GLU A 107 2.39 -46.95 -28.34
N PRO A 108 2.02 -48.21 -28.66
CA PRO A 108 2.48 -48.90 -29.87
C PRO A 108 1.60 -48.56 -31.10
#